data_AF-A0A1N6INN5-F1
#
_entry.id   AF-A0A1N6INN5-F1
#
_cell.length_a   1.000
_cell.length_b   1.000
_cell.length_c   1.000
_cell.angle_alpha   90.00
_cell.angle_beta   90.00
_cell.angle_gamma   90.00
#
_symmetry.space_group_name_H-M   'P 1'
#
loop_
_entity.id
_entity.type
_entity.pdbx_description
1 polymer ?
#
loop_
_entity_poly.entity_id
_entity_poly.type
_entity_poly.pdbx_seq_one_letter_code
_entity_poly.pdbx_strand_id
1 'polypeptide(L)'
;MDSLLILKGDGMRIGLSLCGAMACALVALAPSTREVVAAEAVRPVPLGGSLGGQTGDRSYGVYVPTRHGGILTVKAEAGTIEALTGPDGRPRHNGQEVGGPDAHGWYTFKVSGAEPGKPYAIETAFVQVGQAARMPWNYYYWPTKGDSIHEPWAGGNGRVDTPSPAGDDIMVVAYGAPIAPGQDIILPGPNGLLETRPAPGDTSTWFPNLYDDLTFLGADGVPYQTPAPLLKYDQLFGLSARSWEAAFSQTQGIQRWPGHCLGGAIASIMLNEPQPVPGTGLTRDEMKALWAELGENHLNHRIGDNANNIPAGPPRPGPDPCDSSVPRFHAMLERNIRARKQALLANLRAFPPRGGPDEVWNHGVGKYTATFHVVPGAGARRVRIGLELVANTGSNLNDQDPKPRLNTYEYILVYGADGEVDETAVALCDWTAVGGDAMYAPLNILEVAESRWQGHNPLVTEANVRALDATNGGGARFTGAAPVFRPVATNETGQAPLAFPPMVGGDPNAAPPRMADGNPTPPRRGLFRFGRD
;
A
#
# COMPACT_ATOMS: atom_id res chain seq x y z
N MET A 1 63.41 -25.13 -18.75
CA MET A 1 63.66 -23.83 -18.11
C MET A 1 62.38 -23.41 -17.39
N ASP A 2 61.91 -24.17 -16.40
CA ASP A 2 62.48 -24.50 -15.08
C ASP A 2 62.33 -23.37 -14.05
N SER A 3 61.95 -23.81 -12.84
CA SER A 3 61.77 -23.10 -11.56
C SER A 3 60.33 -22.62 -11.34
N LEU A 4 59.45 -23.36 -10.66
CA LEU A 4 59.50 -23.91 -9.30
C LEU A 4 59.60 -22.81 -8.22
N LEU A 5 58.48 -22.53 -7.54
CA LEU A 5 58.52 -22.06 -6.15
C LEU A 5 57.38 -22.70 -5.34
N ILE A 6 57.79 -23.31 -4.25
CA ILE A 6 57.05 -24.03 -3.21
C ILE A 6 56.70 -23.03 -2.10
N LEU A 7 55.56 -23.20 -1.41
CA LEU A 7 55.46 -23.22 0.07
C LEU A 7 54.02 -23.49 0.56
N LYS A 8 53.90 -24.61 1.31
CA LYS A 8 53.12 -24.90 2.55
C LYS A 8 51.72 -24.27 2.69
N GLY A 9 50.64 -24.99 2.95
CA GLY A 9 50.49 -26.24 3.72
C GLY A 9 49.89 -25.91 5.08
N ASP A 10 48.60 -26.22 5.28
CA ASP A 10 48.05 -26.77 6.52
C ASP A 10 46.61 -27.26 6.28
N GLY A 11 46.40 -28.55 6.53
CA GLY A 11 45.12 -29.24 6.41
C GLY A 11 44.44 -29.36 7.77
N MET A 12 43.14 -29.09 7.81
CA MET A 12 42.29 -29.45 8.95
C MET A 12 41.71 -30.86 8.75
N ARG A 13 42.21 -31.81 9.54
CA ARG A 13 41.59 -33.11 9.79
C ARG A 13 40.58 -32.96 10.94
N ILE A 14 39.32 -33.28 10.69
CA ILE A 14 38.32 -33.48 11.75
C ILE A 14 38.42 -34.94 12.19
N GLY A 15 39.03 -35.16 13.35
CA GLY A 15 39.10 -36.46 14.00
C GLY A 15 37.86 -36.72 14.85
N LEU A 16 37.28 -37.90 14.69
CA LEU A 16 36.42 -38.53 15.69
C LEU A 16 37.26 -38.87 16.93
N SER A 17 36.81 -38.48 18.12
CA SER A 17 37.22 -39.09 19.38
C SER A 17 36.00 -39.53 20.19
N LEU A 18 35.81 -40.84 20.24
CA LEU A 18 35.03 -41.54 21.26
C LEU A 18 35.77 -41.55 22.61
N CYS A 19 35.00 -41.77 23.67
CA CYS A 19 35.37 -42.20 25.03
C CYS A 19 35.74 -41.14 26.08
N GLY A 20 34.76 -40.84 26.94
CA GLY A 20 34.79 -41.34 28.32
C GLY A 20 35.13 -40.36 29.43
N ALA A 21 34.12 -39.99 30.25
CA ALA A 21 34.21 -40.00 31.71
C ALA A 21 32.81 -39.76 32.33
N MET A 22 32.26 -40.82 32.92
CA MET A 22 31.21 -40.73 33.94
C MET A 22 31.77 -40.01 35.16
N ALA A 23 31.08 -38.96 35.64
CA ALA A 23 31.25 -38.45 36.99
C ALA A 23 29.87 -38.22 37.61
N CYS A 24 29.61 -38.97 38.67
CA CYS A 24 28.41 -38.95 39.48
C CYS A 24 28.18 -37.57 40.11
N ALA A 25 26.98 -37.03 39.95
CA ALA A 25 26.43 -36.01 40.83
C ALA A 25 25.09 -36.52 41.39
N LEU A 26 25.18 -37.23 42.52
CA LEU A 26 24.08 -37.47 43.44
C LEU A 26 23.75 -36.13 44.11
N VAL A 27 22.83 -35.36 43.51
CA VAL A 27 22.16 -34.25 44.19
C VAL A 27 20.93 -34.81 44.90
N ALA A 28 20.84 -34.51 46.18
CA ALA A 28 19.87 -35.02 47.13
C ALA A 28 18.42 -34.91 46.65
N LEU A 29 17.72 -36.04 46.66
CA LEU A 29 16.27 -36.16 46.58
C LEU A 29 15.66 -35.58 47.86
N ALA A 30 15.40 -34.27 47.88
CA ALA A 30 14.36 -33.72 48.73
C ALA A 30 13.03 -33.90 47.99
N PRO A 31 12.03 -34.63 48.54
CA PRO A 31 10.70 -34.65 47.98
C PRO A 31 10.09 -33.25 48.13
N SER A 32 10.26 -32.43 47.10
CA SER A 32 9.39 -31.28 46.88
C SER A 32 7.99 -31.83 46.66
N THR A 33 7.19 -31.88 47.72
CA THR A 33 5.73 -31.99 47.66
C THR A 33 5.16 -30.69 47.08
N ARG A 34 5.55 -30.34 45.85
CA ARG A 34 4.67 -29.58 44.99
C ARG A 34 3.61 -30.59 44.60
N GLU A 35 2.44 -30.48 45.23
CA GLU A 35 1.22 -31.05 44.68
C GLU A 35 1.23 -30.69 43.19
N VAL A 36 1.50 -31.68 42.34
CA VAL A 36 1.16 -31.60 40.94
C VAL A 36 -0.35 -31.67 40.95
N VAL A 37 -0.99 -30.52 41.18
CA VAL A 37 -2.43 -30.35 41.00
C VAL A 37 -2.67 -30.83 39.58
N ALA A 38 -3.30 -32.00 39.45
CA ALA A 38 -3.62 -32.56 38.15
C ALA A 38 -4.36 -31.45 37.40
N ALA A 39 -3.74 -30.95 36.32
CA ALA A 39 -4.29 -29.85 35.55
C ALA A 39 -5.72 -30.23 35.18
N GLU A 40 -6.69 -29.53 35.75
CA GLU A 40 -8.09 -29.82 35.55
C GLU A 40 -8.35 -29.84 34.05
N ALA A 41 -8.90 -30.95 33.55
CA ALA A 41 -9.10 -31.14 32.12
C ALA A 41 -10.10 -30.09 31.61
N VAL A 42 -9.61 -29.02 31.00
CA VAL A 42 -10.44 -27.94 30.44
C VAL A 42 -11.16 -28.41 29.17
N ARG A 43 -12.43 -28.01 29.01
CA ARG A 43 -13.17 -28.27 27.79
C ARG A 43 -12.87 -27.20 26.73
N PRO A 44 -12.37 -27.57 25.53
CA PRO A 44 -12.01 -26.59 24.51
C PRO A 44 -13.25 -25.93 23.91
N VAL A 45 -13.20 -24.61 23.77
CA VAL A 45 -14.18 -23.76 23.07
C VAL A 45 -13.51 -23.23 21.79
N PRO A 46 -14.14 -23.32 20.61
CA PRO A 46 -13.55 -22.84 19.37
C PRO A 46 -13.37 -21.32 19.38
N LEU A 47 -12.18 -20.85 18.98
CA LEU A 47 -11.91 -19.42 18.80
C LEU A 47 -12.85 -18.85 17.72
N GLY A 48 -13.56 -17.78 18.02
CA GLY A 48 -14.50 -17.16 17.08
C GLY A 48 -15.74 -18.01 16.80
N GLY A 49 -16.06 -18.97 17.66
CA GLY A 49 -17.21 -19.87 17.52
C GLY A 49 -17.94 -20.11 18.83
N SER A 50 -18.87 -21.07 18.81
CA SER A 50 -19.68 -21.43 19.97
C SER A 50 -19.59 -22.92 20.32
N LEU A 51 -19.78 -23.22 21.59
CA LEU A 51 -19.86 -24.57 22.15
C LEU A 51 -21.18 -24.71 22.92
N GLY A 52 -22.17 -25.36 22.32
CA GLY A 52 -23.50 -25.59 22.91
C GLY A 52 -23.58 -26.85 23.79
N GLY A 53 -24.74 -27.03 24.45
CA GLY A 53 -25.06 -28.24 25.21
C GLY A 53 -24.24 -28.43 26.49
N GLN A 54 -23.76 -27.33 27.08
CA GLN A 54 -23.04 -27.34 28.35
C GLN A 54 -24.02 -27.36 29.51
N THR A 55 -23.66 -27.99 30.64
CA THR A 55 -24.51 -28.02 31.84
C THR A 55 -23.64 -27.92 33.09
N GLY A 56 -24.20 -27.23 34.11
CA GLY A 56 -23.52 -26.99 35.39
C GLY A 56 -22.23 -26.17 35.29
N ASP A 57 -21.57 -26.05 36.44
CA ASP A 57 -20.29 -25.34 36.56
C ASP A 57 -19.15 -26.17 35.96
N ARG A 58 -18.30 -25.55 35.14
CA ARG A 58 -17.21 -26.24 34.44
C ARG A 58 -16.08 -25.29 34.03
N SER A 59 -14.89 -25.85 33.91
CA SER A 59 -13.70 -25.18 33.39
C SER A 59 -13.55 -25.39 31.87
N TYR A 60 -13.24 -24.31 31.18
CA TYR A 60 -13.14 -24.22 29.72
C TYR A 60 -11.80 -23.62 29.30
N GLY A 61 -11.44 -23.84 28.04
CA GLY A 61 -10.25 -23.26 27.44
C GLY A 61 -10.48 -22.79 26.01
N VAL A 62 -9.91 -21.67 25.62
CA VAL A 62 -9.86 -21.19 24.23
C VAL A 62 -8.41 -20.94 23.85
N TYR A 63 -7.99 -21.38 22.68
CA TYR A 63 -6.63 -21.20 22.20
C TYR A 63 -6.51 -19.94 21.35
N VAL A 64 -5.62 -19.02 21.72
CA VAL A 64 -5.29 -17.81 20.95
C VAL A 64 -3.94 -18.04 20.26
N PRO A 65 -3.89 -18.05 18.91
CA PRO A 65 -2.71 -18.53 18.19
C PRO A 65 -1.62 -17.47 17.98
N THR A 66 -1.94 -16.18 18.08
CA THR A 66 -1.01 -15.08 17.84
C THR A 66 -0.42 -14.54 19.15
N ARG A 67 0.88 -14.24 19.14
CA ARG A 67 1.54 -13.54 20.25
C ARG A 67 1.39 -12.02 20.18
N HIS A 68 1.04 -11.50 19.00
CA HIS A 68 0.91 -10.05 18.78
C HIS A 68 -0.29 -9.47 19.52
N GLY A 69 -1.21 -10.30 19.98
CA GLY A 69 -2.31 -9.95 20.86
C GLY A 69 -3.62 -9.61 20.14
N GLY A 70 -4.60 -9.16 20.91
CA GLY A 70 -5.95 -8.76 20.48
C GLY A 70 -6.93 -8.81 21.65
N ILE A 71 -8.18 -8.43 21.41
CA ILE A 71 -9.24 -8.45 22.41
C ILE A 71 -9.91 -9.82 22.41
N LEU A 72 -9.77 -10.57 23.51
CA LEU A 72 -10.48 -11.83 23.71
C LEU A 72 -11.77 -11.58 24.50
N THR A 73 -12.92 -11.92 23.88
CA THR A 73 -14.23 -11.88 24.53
C THR A 73 -14.78 -13.30 24.66
N VAL A 74 -15.29 -13.63 25.84
CA VAL A 74 -15.97 -14.89 26.16
C VAL A 74 -17.37 -14.55 26.67
N LYS A 75 -18.39 -15.24 26.18
CA LYS A 75 -19.78 -15.09 26.63
C LYS A 75 -20.32 -16.46 27.01
N ALA A 76 -21.15 -16.52 28.05
CA ALA A 76 -21.97 -17.68 28.36
C ALA A 76 -23.43 -17.27 28.42
N GLU A 77 -24.33 -18.08 27.87
CA GLU A 77 -25.78 -17.83 27.90
C GLU A 77 -26.36 -17.97 29.32
N ALA A 78 -25.69 -18.72 30.18
CA ALA A 78 -26.04 -18.90 31.58
C ALA A 78 -24.78 -18.95 32.46
N GLY A 79 -24.94 -18.56 33.73
CA GLY A 79 -23.83 -18.45 34.68
C GLY A 79 -22.98 -17.19 34.50
N THR A 80 -21.84 -17.17 35.18
CA THR A 80 -20.87 -16.07 35.17
C THR A 80 -19.50 -16.58 34.72
N ILE A 81 -18.81 -15.81 33.86
CA ILE A 81 -17.42 -16.09 33.48
C ILE A 81 -16.50 -15.64 34.62
N GLU A 82 -15.76 -16.59 35.19
CA GLU A 82 -14.80 -16.36 36.27
C GLU A 82 -13.38 -16.77 35.84
N ALA A 83 -12.39 -16.14 36.49
CA ALA A 83 -10.99 -16.57 36.48
C ALA A 83 -10.36 -16.77 35.08
N LEU A 84 -10.62 -15.86 34.13
CA LEU A 84 -9.91 -15.88 32.85
C LEU A 84 -8.40 -15.76 33.09
N THR A 85 -7.66 -16.80 32.76
CA THR A 85 -6.24 -16.95 33.05
C THR A 85 -5.51 -17.20 31.74
N GLY A 86 -4.45 -16.44 31.50
CA GLY A 86 -3.61 -16.58 30.32
C GLY A 86 -2.68 -17.80 30.38
N PRO A 87 -2.01 -18.14 29.27
CA PRO A 87 -1.04 -19.23 29.21
C PRO A 87 0.19 -19.01 30.12
N ASP A 88 0.45 -17.76 30.50
CA ASP A 88 1.45 -17.36 31.50
C ASP A 88 0.99 -17.53 32.96
N GLY A 89 -0.21 -18.09 33.18
CA GLY A 89 -0.82 -18.27 34.49
C GLY A 89 -1.33 -16.99 35.14
N ARG A 90 -1.25 -15.84 34.45
CA ARG A 90 -1.69 -14.55 35.01
C ARG A 90 -3.17 -14.30 34.73
N PRO A 91 -3.90 -13.67 35.67
CA PRO A 91 -5.30 -13.31 35.44
C PRO A 91 -5.43 -12.29 34.31
N ARG A 92 -6.57 -12.34 33.63
CA ARG A 92 -7.00 -11.45 32.56
C ARG A 92 -8.45 -11.07 32.78
N HIS A 93 -8.88 -9.96 32.20
CA HIS A 93 -10.28 -9.59 32.18
C HIS A 93 -10.89 -9.89 30.81
N ASN A 94 -12.11 -10.39 30.83
CA ASN A 94 -12.90 -10.63 29.64
C ASN A 94 -13.13 -9.32 28.87
N GLY A 95 -12.91 -9.33 27.56
CA GLY A 95 -13.05 -8.15 26.71
C GLY A 95 -11.90 -7.15 26.78
N GLN A 96 -10.76 -7.53 27.38
CA GLN A 96 -9.54 -6.72 27.37
C GLN A 96 -8.51 -7.25 26.37
N GLU A 97 -7.54 -6.39 26.07
CA GLU A 97 -6.37 -6.75 25.28
C GLU A 97 -5.59 -7.87 25.97
N VAL A 98 -5.35 -8.95 25.24
CA VAL A 98 -4.42 -10.02 25.58
C VAL A 98 -3.29 -10.03 24.55
N GLY A 99 -2.11 -10.58 24.88
CA GLY A 99 -0.94 -10.57 24.00
C GLY A 99 0.38 -10.37 24.72
N GLY A 100 1.48 -10.48 23.97
CA GLY A 100 2.85 -10.46 24.46
C GLY A 100 3.61 -11.77 24.17
N PRO A 101 4.94 -11.81 24.41
CA PRO A 101 5.81 -12.93 24.04
C PRO A 101 5.37 -14.30 24.59
N ASP A 102 4.73 -14.32 25.77
CA ASP A 102 4.29 -15.53 26.47
C ASP A 102 2.76 -15.65 26.53
N ALA A 103 2.04 -14.91 25.68
CA ALA A 103 0.59 -14.77 25.77
C ALA A 103 -0.18 -15.48 24.66
N HIS A 104 0.47 -16.15 23.71
CA HIS A 104 -0.21 -17.09 22.82
C HIS A 104 -0.37 -18.44 23.52
N GLY A 105 -1.47 -19.14 23.25
CA GLY A 105 -1.76 -20.43 23.89
C GLY A 105 -3.16 -20.54 24.45
N TRP A 106 -3.33 -21.43 25.43
CA TRP A 106 -4.61 -21.70 26.07
C TRP A 106 -4.93 -20.65 27.13
N TYR A 107 -6.05 -19.97 26.94
CA TYR A 107 -6.71 -19.14 27.93
C TYR A 107 -7.80 -19.96 28.60
N THR A 108 -7.72 -20.12 29.92
CA THR A 108 -8.67 -20.94 30.69
C THR A 108 -9.59 -20.07 31.52
N PHE A 109 -10.84 -20.47 31.67
CA PHE A 109 -11.84 -19.77 32.48
C PHE A 109 -12.86 -20.76 33.04
N LYS A 110 -13.60 -20.36 34.07
CA LYS A 110 -14.68 -21.14 34.65
C LYS A 110 -16.02 -20.47 34.37
N VAL A 111 -17.05 -21.27 34.08
CA VAL A 111 -18.44 -20.82 34.13
C VAL A 111 -19.01 -21.28 35.47
N SER A 112 -19.50 -20.35 36.29
CA SER A 112 -20.09 -20.61 37.60
C SER A 112 -21.56 -20.20 37.66
N GLY A 113 -22.34 -20.80 38.56
CA GLY A 113 -23.74 -20.44 38.77
C GLY A 113 -24.67 -20.84 37.61
N ALA A 114 -24.23 -21.79 36.77
CA ALA A 114 -25.11 -22.35 35.73
C ALA A 114 -26.02 -23.43 36.35
N GLU A 115 -27.33 -23.35 36.09
CA GLU A 115 -28.31 -24.30 36.64
C GLU A 115 -27.95 -25.76 36.24
N PRO A 116 -27.81 -26.69 37.21
CA PRO A 116 -27.55 -28.09 36.90
C PRO A 116 -28.63 -28.68 35.98
N GLY A 117 -28.21 -29.39 34.93
CA GLY A 117 -29.12 -30.04 33.98
C GLY A 117 -29.73 -29.14 32.92
N LYS A 118 -29.59 -27.81 33.01
CA LYS A 118 -30.05 -26.88 31.98
C LYS A 118 -28.94 -26.60 30.96
N PRO A 119 -29.18 -26.83 29.65
CA PRO A 119 -28.18 -26.59 28.63
C PRO A 119 -27.90 -25.08 28.45
N TYR A 120 -26.65 -24.73 28.21
CA TYR A 120 -26.22 -23.40 27.78
C TYR A 120 -25.12 -23.48 26.71
N ALA A 121 -24.93 -22.39 25.97
CA ALA A 121 -23.80 -22.21 25.06
C ALA A 121 -22.75 -21.24 25.61
N ILE A 122 -21.51 -21.45 25.16
CA ILE A 122 -20.38 -20.55 25.38
C ILE A 122 -19.88 -20.09 24.03
N GLU A 123 -19.67 -18.80 23.88
CA GLU A 123 -19.17 -18.17 22.66
C GLU A 123 -17.85 -17.48 22.93
N THR A 124 -16.95 -17.50 21.94
CA THR A 124 -15.73 -16.69 22.00
C THR A 124 -15.58 -15.84 20.75
N ALA A 125 -14.98 -14.67 20.92
CA ALA A 125 -14.58 -13.78 19.83
C ALA A 125 -13.18 -13.26 20.11
N PHE A 126 -12.37 -13.16 19.06
CA PHE A 126 -11.03 -12.58 19.15
C PHE A 126 -10.81 -11.61 17.98
N VAL A 127 -10.55 -10.36 18.33
CA VAL A 127 -10.36 -9.27 17.38
C VAL A 127 -9.02 -8.62 17.63
N GLN A 128 -8.17 -8.62 16.61
CA GLN A 128 -6.88 -7.95 16.64
C GLN A 128 -6.97 -6.63 15.86
N VAL A 129 -6.53 -5.53 16.46
CA VAL A 129 -6.46 -4.23 15.78
C VAL A 129 -5.00 -3.76 15.74
N GLY A 130 -4.47 -3.54 14.54
CA GLY A 130 -3.20 -2.89 14.34
C GLY A 130 -3.42 -1.46 13.86
N GLN A 131 -2.67 -0.51 14.40
CA GLN A 131 -2.66 0.86 13.91
C GLN A 131 -1.25 1.43 14.05
N ALA A 132 -0.76 2.07 12.99
CA ALA A 132 0.50 2.80 12.97
C ALA A 132 0.45 4.01 13.91
N ALA A 133 1.62 4.46 14.37
CA ALA A 133 1.76 5.62 15.26
C ALA A 133 1.19 6.89 14.62
N ARG A 134 1.31 7.00 13.29
CA ARG A 134 0.70 8.05 12.47
C ARG A 134 0.04 7.41 11.27
N MET A 135 -1.20 7.81 10.99
CA MET A 135 -1.86 7.42 9.75
C MET A 135 -1.24 8.16 8.57
N PRO A 136 -0.99 7.48 7.43
CA PRO A 136 -0.61 8.16 6.20
C PRO A 136 -1.67 9.18 5.80
N TRP A 137 -1.26 10.39 5.39
CA TRP A 137 -2.18 11.43 4.93
C TRP A 137 -2.74 11.12 3.54
N ASN A 138 -3.92 11.65 3.24
CA ASN A 138 -4.60 11.48 1.95
C ASN A 138 -3.96 12.37 0.88
N TYR A 139 -3.98 11.89 -0.37
CA TYR A 139 -3.42 12.61 -1.50
C TYR A 139 -4.23 12.39 -2.77
N TYR A 140 -3.92 13.19 -3.77
CA TYR A 140 -4.35 12.97 -5.14
C TYR A 140 -3.19 12.35 -5.92
N TYR A 141 -3.45 11.32 -6.72
CA TYR A 141 -2.41 10.56 -7.40
C TYR A 141 -1.69 11.34 -8.50
N TRP A 142 -2.19 12.52 -8.89
CA TRP A 142 -1.63 13.36 -9.94
C TRP A 142 -1.39 12.57 -11.23
N PRO A 143 -2.43 12.32 -12.04
CA PRO A 143 -2.28 11.58 -13.29
C PRO A 143 -1.20 12.21 -14.17
N THR A 144 -0.42 11.37 -14.86
CA THR A 144 0.43 11.84 -15.95
C THR A 144 -0.28 11.83 -17.29
N LYS A 145 -1.53 11.37 -17.36
CA LYS A 145 -2.35 11.56 -18.55
C LYS A 145 -2.75 13.04 -18.61
N GLY A 146 -2.40 13.71 -19.71
CA GLY A 146 -2.92 15.05 -20.00
C GLY A 146 -4.41 15.00 -20.35
N ASP A 147 -5.05 16.16 -20.36
CA ASP A 147 -6.42 16.34 -20.85
C ASP A 147 -6.61 15.68 -22.22
N SER A 148 -7.79 15.19 -22.55
CA SER A 148 -7.99 14.62 -23.89
C SER A 148 -9.39 14.84 -24.42
N ILE A 149 -9.49 14.96 -25.75
CA ILE A 149 -10.76 14.79 -26.46
C ILE A 149 -10.85 13.33 -26.87
N HIS A 150 -12.03 12.76 -26.73
CA HIS A 150 -12.26 11.34 -26.92
C HIS A 150 -13.71 11.04 -27.26
N GLU A 151 -13.95 9.86 -27.84
CA GLU A 151 -15.29 9.35 -28.09
C GLU A 151 -16.02 9.12 -26.75
N PRO A 152 -17.28 9.55 -26.57
CA PRO A 152 -18.03 9.32 -25.33
C PRO A 152 -18.06 7.83 -24.92
N TRP A 153 -17.97 7.57 -23.61
CA TRP A 153 -17.97 6.22 -23.03
C TRP A 153 -19.31 5.51 -23.25
N ALA A 154 -20.37 6.29 -23.37
CA ALA A 154 -21.72 5.85 -23.65
C ALA A 154 -22.44 6.94 -24.45
N GLY A 155 -23.26 6.51 -25.41
CA GLY A 155 -24.09 7.42 -26.21
C GLY A 155 -23.37 8.20 -27.31
N GLY A 156 -22.09 7.89 -27.57
CA GLY A 156 -21.37 8.41 -28.73
C GLY A 156 -21.84 7.81 -30.06
N ASN A 157 -21.44 8.40 -31.18
CA ASN A 157 -21.86 7.99 -32.52
C ASN A 157 -20.85 7.04 -33.21
N GLY A 158 -19.73 6.74 -32.54
CA GLY A 158 -18.66 5.89 -33.04
C GLY A 158 -17.81 6.52 -34.14
N ARG A 159 -17.74 7.85 -34.21
CA ARG A 159 -16.97 8.61 -35.22
C ARG A 159 -16.25 9.79 -34.60
N VAL A 160 -15.06 10.10 -35.13
CA VAL A 160 -14.35 11.33 -34.78
C VAL A 160 -15.05 12.55 -35.38
N ASP A 161 -15.59 13.41 -34.53
CA ASP A 161 -16.29 14.63 -34.95
C ASP A 161 -15.41 15.89 -34.88
N THR A 162 -14.34 15.88 -34.09
CA THR A 162 -13.43 17.02 -33.96
C THR A 162 -12.49 17.10 -35.16
N PRO A 163 -12.53 18.19 -35.95
CA PRO A 163 -11.95 18.20 -37.30
C PRO A 163 -10.42 18.36 -37.32
N SER A 164 -9.85 19.09 -36.36
CA SER A 164 -8.43 19.42 -36.35
C SER A 164 -7.95 19.81 -34.94
N PRO A 165 -6.69 19.52 -34.59
CA PRO A 165 -6.08 20.03 -33.38
C PRO A 165 -5.85 21.55 -33.46
N ALA A 166 -5.83 22.21 -32.31
CA ALA A 166 -5.42 23.60 -32.11
C ALA A 166 -4.04 23.64 -31.43
N GLY A 167 -3.30 24.74 -31.59
CA GLY A 167 -2.00 24.88 -30.91
C GLY A 167 -0.99 23.80 -31.34
N ASP A 168 -0.37 23.15 -30.35
CA ASP A 168 0.52 22.00 -30.53
C ASP A 168 -0.16 20.65 -30.23
N ASP A 169 -1.47 20.63 -30.05
CA ASP A 169 -2.26 19.41 -29.89
C ASP A 169 -2.04 18.40 -31.03
N ILE A 170 -2.20 17.13 -30.68
CA ILE A 170 -1.90 15.99 -31.53
C ILE A 170 -3.19 15.27 -31.87
N MET A 171 -3.51 15.19 -33.17
CA MET A 171 -4.58 14.32 -33.67
C MET A 171 -4.14 12.86 -33.64
N VAL A 172 -4.77 12.05 -32.80
CA VAL A 172 -4.50 10.61 -32.66
C VAL A 172 -5.32 9.79 -33.66
N VAL A 173 -6.57 10.19 -33.90
CA VAL A 173 -7.48 9.51 -34.83
C VAL A 173 -8.03 10.53 -35.83
N ALA A 174 -7.90 10.26 -37.13
CA ALA A 174 -8.28 11.20 -38.17
C ALA A 174 -9.80 11.52 -38.16
N TYR A 175 -10.14 12.77 -38.48
CA TYR A 175 -11.52 13.23 -38.60
C TYR A 175 -12.38 12.33 -39.50
N GLY A 176 -13.59 12.01 -39.02
CA GLY A 176 -14.56 11.14 -39.69
C GLY A 176 -14.26 9.64 -39.63
N ALA A 177 -13.12 9.22 -39.07
CA ALA A 177 -12.78 7.81 -38.90
C ALA A 177 -13.68 7.14 -37.86
N PRO A 178 -13.93 5.82 -37.98
CA PRO A 178 -14.62 5.06 -36.94
C PRO A 178 -13.75 4.99 -35.69
N ILE A 179 -14.37 5.12 -34.52
CA ILE A 179 -13.68 5.09 -33.23
C ILE A 179 -14.52 4.34 -32.18
N ALA A 180 -13.84 3.62 -31.28
CA ALA A 180 -14.50 2.89 -30.20
C ALA A 180 -14.77 3.81 -29.00
N PRO A 181 -15.83 3.55 -28.20
CA PRO A 181 -16.12 4.31 -26.98
C PRO A 181 -14.91 4.48 -26.08
N GLY A 182 -14.65 5.72 -25.68
CA GLY A 182 -13.59 6.10 -24.76
C GLY A 182 -12.18 6.20 -25.34
N GLN A 183 -11.98 5.92 -26.62
CA GLN A 183 -10.67 6.10 -27.28
C GLN A 183 -10.36 7.59 -27.46
N ASP A 184 -9.09 7.93 -27.25
CA ASP A 184 -8.60 9.30 -27.42
C ASP A 184 -8.59 9.69 -28.91
N ILE A 185 -9.02 10.92 -29.18
CA ILE A 185 -9.13 11.55 -30.49
C ILE A 185 -8.02 12.59 -30.65
N ILE A 186 -7.92 13.50 -29.67
CA ILE A 186 -6.88 14.52 -29.61
C ILE A 186 -6.25 14.50 -28.22
N LEU A 187 -4.92 14.57 -28.22
CA LEU A 187 -4.09 14.67 -27.03
C LEU A 187 -3.32 16.00 -27.02
N PRO A 188 -2.93 16.50 -25.84
CA PRO A 188 -2.10 17.67 -25.69
C PRO A 188 -0.75 17.49 -26.36
N GLY A 189 -0.22 18.59 -26.88
CA GLY A 189 1.12 18.65 -27.42
C GLY A 189 2.23 18.59 -26.36
N PRO A 190 3.49 18.85 -26.78
CA PRO A 190 4.63 18.96 -25.87
C PRO A 190 4.46 19.98 -24.74
N ASN A 191 3.59 20.98 -24.88
CA ASN A 191 3.29 21.93 -23.81
C ASN A 191 2.36 21.35 -22.71
N GLY A 192 1.80 20.15 -22.92
CA GLY A 192 0.94 19.48 -21.96
C GLY A 192 -0.46 20.07 -21.75
N LEU A 193 -0.85 21.09 -22.52
CA LEU A 193 -2.16 21.74 -22.45
C LEU A 193 -3.01 21.35 -23.65
N LEU A 194 -4.29 21.08 -23.42
CA LEU A 194 -5.25 20.82 -24.49
C LEU A 194 -5.90 22.13 -24.93
N GLU A 195 -5.55 22.65 -26.11
CA GLU A 195 -6.17 23.87 -26.66
C GLU A 195 -7.39 23.60 -27.53
N THR A 196 -7.52 22.38 -28.05
CA THR A 196 -8.59 22.00 -28.94
C THR A 196 -9.91 21.92 -28.20
N ARG A 197 -10.97 22.43 -28.85
CA ARG A 197 -12.34 22.29 -28.35
C ARG A 197 -13.01 21.07 -28.97
N PRO A 198 -13.69 20.22 -28.17
CA PRO A 198 -14.43 19.09 -28.73
C PRO A 198 -15.57 19.60 -29.63
N ALA A 199 -15.74 18.96 -30.78
CA ALA A 199 -16.93 19.16 -31.61
C ALA A 199 -18.15 18.42 -31.01
N PRO A 200 -19.39 18.79 -31.37
CA PRO A 200 -20.57 18.03 -30.98
C PRO A 200 -20.46 16.57 -31.44
N GLY A 201 -20.53 15.64 -30.49
CA GLY A 201 -20.37 14.20 -30.73
C GLY A 201 -19.17 13.61 -29.98
N ASP A 202 -18.12 14.41 -29.81
CA ASP A 202 -16.97 14.10 -28.97
C ASP A 202 -17.13 14.72 -27.57
N THR A 203 -16.28 14.32 -26.62
CA THR A 203 -16.22 14.94 -25.28
C THR A 203 -14.78 15.10 -24.81
N SER A 204 -14.54 16.04 -23.89
CA SER A 204 -13.23 16.27 -23.27
C SER A 204 -13.22 15.77 -21.82
N THR A 205 -12.17 15.08 -21.39
CA THR A 205 -11.90 14.86 -19.95
C THR A 205 -10.76 15.76 -19.50
N TRP A 206 -11.00 16.47 -18.40
CA TRP A 206 -9.94 17.15 -17.63
C TRP A 206 -9.33 16.20 -16.60
N PHE A 207 -8.01 16.14 -16.57
CA PHE A 207 -7.21 15.42 -15.60
C PHE A 207 -6.31 16.42 -14.85
N PRO A 208 -6.69 16.85 -13.63
CA PRO A 208 -5.84 17.70 -12.82
C PRO A 208 -4.44 17.08 -12.70
N ASN A 209 -3.42 17.68 -13.28
CA ASN A 209 -2.08 17.08 -13.31
C ASN A 209 -1.02 18.04 -12.77
N LEU A 210 0.24 17.59 -12.70
CA LEU A 210 1.31 18.41 -12.14
C LEU A 210 1.65 19.63 -13.01
N TYR A 211 1.39 19.54 -14.30
CA TYR A 211 1.80 20.49 -15.32
C TYR A 211 0.64 21.29 -15.90
N ASP A 212 -0.53 21.34 -15.25
CA ASP A 212 -1.65 22.17 -15.72
C ASP A 212 -1.32 23.67 -15.71
N ASP A 213 -2.13 24.45 -16.44
CA ASP A 213 -2.16 25.91 -16.33
C ASP A 213 -2.94 26.33 -15.06
N LEU A 214 -3.04 27.63 -14.79
CA LEU A 214 -3.90 28.20 -13.74
C LEU A 214 -5.39 28.00 -14.01
N THR A 215 -5.74 27.77 -15.28
CA THR A 215 -7.11 27.51 -15.69
C THR A 215 -7.21 26.46 -16.78
N PHE A 216 -8.25 25.63 -16.71
CA PHE A 216 -8.69 24.73 -17.77
C PHE A 216 -9.96 25.29 -18.42
N LEU A 217 -10.07 25.22 -19.74
CA LEU A 217 -11.27 25.62 -20.46
C LEU A 217 -12.18 24.40 -20.65
N GLY A 218 -13.33 24.38 -19.97
CA GLY A 218 -14.31 23.30 -20.11
C GLY A 218 -14.91 23.21 -21.51
N ALA A 219 -15.54 22.06 -21.81
CA ALA A 219 -16.28 21.85 -23.05
C ALA A 219 -17.44 22.86 -23.25
N ASP A 220 -17.94 23.43 -22.15
CA ASP A 220 -18.92 24.52 -22.13
C ASP A 220 -18.32 25.90 -22.46
N GLY A 221 -17.00 25.99 -22.63
CA GLY A 221 -16.28 27.23 -22.85
C GLY A 221 -16.07 28.06 -21.58
N VAL A 222 -16.35 27.52 -20.40
CA VAL A 222 -16.12 28.20 -19.11
C VAL A 222 -14.70 27.91 -18.61
N PRO A 223 -13.92 28.94 -18.22
CA PRO A 223 -12.64 28.72 -17.58
C PRO A 223 -12.82 28.30 -16.11
N TYR A 224 -12.24 27.18 -15.75
CA TYR A 224 -12.20 26.63 -14.39
C TYR A 224 -10.81 26.83 -13.79
N GLN A 225 -10.74 27.21 -12.52
CA GLN A 225 -9.47 27.27 -11.79
C GLN A 225 -8.93 25.87 -11.56
N THR A 226 -7.64 25.69 -11.79
CA THR A 226 -6.97 24.39 -11.69
C THR A 226 -5.77 24.46 -10.76
N PRO A 227 -5.44 23.36 -10.06
CA PRO A 227 -4.14 23.23 -9.40
C PRO A 227 -3.04 23.31 -10.47
N ALA A 228 -1.95 24.02 -10.19
CA ALA A 228 -0.84 24.21 -11.12
C ALA A 228 0.51 24.13 -10.37
N PRO A 229 0.82 23.00 -9.71
CA PRO A 229 1.93 22.92 -8.76
C PRO A 229 3.28 23.23 -9.43
N LEU A 230 3.56 22.69 -10.62
CA LEU A 230 4.84 22.94 -11.30
C LEU A 230 4.92 24.33 -11.94
N LEU A 231 3.80 24.89 -12.43
CA LEU A 231 3.78 26.26 -12.94
C LEU A 231 4.09 27.28 -11.84
N LYS A 232 3.50 27.09 -10.65
CA LYS A 232 3.78 27.94 -9.49
C LYS A 232 5.21 27.74 -8.99
N TYR A 233 5.69 26.49 -8.93
CA TYR A 233 7.07 26.17 -8.59
C TYR A 233 8.07 26.87 -9.52
N ASP A 234 7.83 26.82 -10.84
CA ASP A 234 8.67 27.47 -11.84
C ASP A 234 8.73 28.98 -11.65
N GLN A 235 7.60 29.63 -11.35
CA GLN A 235 7.55 31.07 -11.11
C GLN A 235 8.22 31.50 -9.80
N LEU A 236 8.21 30.63 -8.78
CA LEU A 236 8.87 30.90 -7.49
C LEU A 236 10.40 30.76 -7.56
N PHE A 237 10.91 29.92 -8.46
CA PHE A 237 12.34 29.61 -8.56
C PHE A 237 13.02 30.03 -9.87
N GLY A 238 12.27 30.48 -10.87
CA GLY A 238 12.78 30.80 -12.21
C GLY A 238 13.24 29.55 -12.96
N LEU A 239 12.42 28.50 -12.96
CA LEU A 239 12.70 27.19 -13.56
C LEU A 239 11.73 26.85 -14.70
N SER A 240 11.87 25.65 -15.25
CA SER A 240 11.04 25.09 -16.33
C SER A 240 10.67 23.61 -16.04
N ALA A 241 10.43 23.28 -14.77
CA ALA A 241 10.03 21.96 -14.32
C ALA A 241 8.70 21.53 -14.94
N ARG A 242 7.75 22.45 -15.11
CA ARG A 242 6.45 22.18 -15.74
C ARG A 242 6.60 21.66 -17.17
N SER A 243 7.35 22.40 -17.99
CA SER A 243 7.56 22.02 -19.40
C SER A 243 8.34 20.70 -19.51
N TRP A 244 9.21 20.40 -18.54
CA TRP A 244 9.90 19.11 -18.49
C TRP A 244 8.90 17.98 -18.21
N GLU A 245 8.02 18.16 -17.23
CA GLU A 245 7.03 17.15 -16.86
C GLU A 245 6.07 16.85 -18.03
N ALA A 246 5.56 17.92 -18.66
CA ALA A 246 4.70 17.82 -19.83
C ALA A 246 5.37 17.05 -20.99
N ALA A 247 6.66 17.31 -21.24
CA ALA A 247 7.38 16.69 -22.36
C ALA A 247 7.79 15.24 -22.09
N PHE A 248 8.07 14.85 -20.84
CA PHE A 248 8.74 13.58 -20.53
C PHE A 248 7.92 12.58 -19.70
N SER A 249 6.88 13.02 -19.01
CA SER A 249 6.05 12.18 -18.16
C SER A 249 4.65 11.95 -18.72
N GLN A 250 4.21 12.76 -19.68
CA GLN A 250 2.86 12.68 -20.23
C GLN A 250 2.55 11.30 -20.83
N THR A 251 1.49 10.67 -20.31
CA THR A 251 0.98 9.40 -20.85
C THR A 251 0.09 9.69 -22.05
N GLN A 252 0.51 9.22 -23.23
CA GLN A 252 -0.27 9.33 -24.48
C GLN A 252 -1.18 8.12 -24.76
N GLY A 253 -1.31 7.21 -23.80
CA GLY A 253 -2.22 6.08 -23.89
C GLY A 253 -3.63 6.39 -23.36
N ILE A 254 -4.57 5.50 -23.67
CA ILE A 254 -5.93 5.55 -23.11
C ILE A 254 -5.96 5.40 -21.58
N GLN A 255 -4.92 4.79 -21.00
CA GLN A 255 -4.82 4.51 -19.56
C GLN A 255 -4.77 5.81 -18.75
N ARG A 256 -5.66 5.91 -17.75
CA ARG A 256 -5.85 7.10 -16.91
C ARG A 256 -5.22 6.97 -15.52
N TRP A 257 -4.82 5.76 -15.14
CA TRP A 257 -4.25 5.45 -13.83
C TRP A 257 -2.76 5.77 -13.65
N PRO A 258 -1.91 5.88 -14.70
CA PRO A 258 -0.53 6.33 -14.52
C PRO A 258 -0.49 7.72 -13.90
N GLY A 259 0.35 7.90 -12.88
CA GLY A 259 0.44 9.11 -12.07
C GLY A 259 1.51 8.96 -11.00
N HIS A 260 1.60 9.96 -10.12
CA HIS A 260 2.56 10.02 -9.01
C HIS A 260 2.07 9.31 -7.74
N CYS A 261 1.33 8.20 -7.90
CA CYS A 261 0.75 7.49 -6.75
C CYS A 261 1.81 6.84 -5.85
N LEU A 262 2.96 6.44 -6.40
CA LEU A 262 4.04 5.86 -5.62
C LEU A 262 4.64 6.92 -4.71
N GLY A 263 5.01 8.06 -5.27
CA GLY A 263 5.59 9.15 -4.50
C GLY A 263 4.62 9.72 -3.47
N GLY A 264 3.34 9.85 -3.82
CA GLY A 264 2.29 10.25 -2.87
C GLY A 264 2.18 9.27 -1.69
N ALA A 265 2.17 7.97 -1.95
CA ALA A 265 2.13 6.94 -0.90
C ALA A 265 3.36 7.01 0.01
N ILE A 266 4.57 7.11 -0.55
CA ILE A 266 5.80 7.15 0.25
C ILE A 266 5.89 8.44 1.08
N ALA A 267 5.59 9.59 0.47
CA ALA A 267 5.52 10.87 1.17
C ALA A 267 4.51 10.82 2.33
N SER A 268 3.34 10.19 2.11
CA SER A 268 2.31 10.04 3.14
C SER A 268 2.76 9.25 4.37
N ILE A 269 3.58 8.22 4.16
CA ILE A 269 4.14 7.35 5.21
C ILE A 269 5.29 8.04 5.94
N MET A 270 6.16 8.76 5.21
CA MET A 270 7.46 9.21 5.72
C MET A 270 7.43 10.64 6.28
N LEU A 271 6.55 11.50 5.77
CA LEU A 271 6.55 12.93 6.08
C LEU A 271 5.31 13.32 6.88
N ASN A 272 5.44 14.37 7.70
CA ASN A 272 4.27 15.03 8.26
C ASN A 272 3.42 15.59 7.10
N GLU A 273 2.12 15.79 7.32
CA GLU A 273 1.28 16.33 6.27
C GLU A 273 1.77 17.73 5.84
N PRO A 274 2.14 17.92 4.56
CA PRO A 274 2.72 19.17 4.08
C PRO A 274 1.79 20.35 4.31
N GLN A 275 2.35 21.50 4.67
CA GLN A 275 1.63 22.77 4.70
C GLN A 275 2.43 23.80 3.90
N PRO A 276 1.84 24.44 2.88
CA PRO A 276 2.56 25.44 2.11
C PRO A 276 2.88 26.65 3.00
N VAL A 277 4.08 27.22 2.83
CA VAL A 277 4.41 28.52 3.43
C VAL A 277 3.45 29.57 2.83
N PRO A 278 2.83 30.46 3.63
CA PRO A 278 1.75 31.33 3.15
C PRO A 278 2.07 32.19 1.91
N GLY A 279 3.29 32.69 1.79
CA GLY A 279 3.70 33.54 0.66
C GLY A 279 4.07 32.78 -0.61
N THR A 280 3.86 31.47 -0.66
CA THR A 280 4.05 30.68 -1.88
C THR A 280 2.82 30.71 -2.78
N GLY A 281 1.62 30.95 -2.25
CA GLY A 281 0.37 30.83 -3.00
C GLY A 281 0.03 29.42 -3.50
N LEU A 282 0.75 28.40 -3.00
CA LEU A 282 0.42 27.00 -3.21
C LEU A 282 -0.74 26.59 -2.30
N THR A 283 -1.60 25.71 -2.79
CA THR A 283 -2.57 24.99 -1.95
C THR A 283 -1.87 23.85 -1.21
N ARG A 284 -2.57 23.25 -0.24
CA ARG A 284 -2.08 22.06 0.47
C ARG A 284 -1.80 20.91 -0.48
N ASP A 285 -2.69 20.65 -1.44
CA ASP A 285 -2.50 19.54 -2.36
C ASP A 285 -1.44 19.82 -3.40
N GLU A 286 -1.27 21.06 -3.86
CA GLU A 286 -0.11 21.42 -4.70
C GLU A 286 1.20 21.17 -3.96
N MET A 287 1.27 21.44 -2.66
CA MET A 287 2.44 21.10 -1.83
C MET A 287 2.64 19.58 -1.71
N LYS A 288 1.57 18.79 -1.54
CA LYS A 288 1.64 17.31 -1.57
C LYS A 288 2.09 16.80 -2.94
N ALA A 289 1.69 17.46 -4.02
CA ALA A 289 2.06 17.14 -5.40
C ALA A 289 3.56 17.19 -5.62
N LEU A 290 4.22 18.24 -5.12
CA LEU A 290 5.68 18.40 -5.23
C LEU A 290 6.44 17.31 -4.46
N TRP A 291 5.92 16.87 -3.31
CA TRP A 291 6.48 15.72 -2.60
C TRP A 291 6.20 14.39 -3.31
N ALA A 292 5.04 14.26 -3.95
CA ALA A 292 4.73 13.10 -4.78
C ALA A 292 5.70 13.00 -5.96
N GLU A 293 6.02 14.11 -6.64
CA GLU A 293 7.02 14.10 -7.70
C GLU A 293 8.40 13.65 -7.20
N LEU A 294 8.86 14.20 -6.06
CA LEU A 294 10.15 13.81 -5.48
C LEU A 294 10.22 12.33 -5.05
N GLY A 295 9.09 11.73 -4.72
CA GLY A 295 8.99 10.34 -4.28
C GLY A 295 8.68 9.32 -5.39
N GLU A 296 8.50 9.75 -6.64
CA GLU A 296 8.02 8.85 -7.69
C GLU A 296 9.11 7.87 -8.19
N ASN A 297 10.39 8.20 -7.98
CA ASN A 297 11.48 7.37 -8.42
C ASN A 297 11.73 6.17 -7.48
N HIS A 298 11.16 5.02 -7.82
CA HIS A 298 11.26 3.77 -7.04
C HIS A 298 12.70 3.36 -6.64
N LEU A 299 13.74 3.77 -7.39
CA LEU A 299 15.15 3.46 -7.11
C LEU A 299 15.70 4.21 -5.88
N ASN A 300 14.98 5.22 -5.40
CA ASN A 300 15.41 6.06 -4.29
C ASN A 300 14.90 5.59 -2.92
N HIS A 301 14.21 4.46 -2.86
CA HIS A 301 13.63 3.95 -1.61
C HIS A 301 14.26 2.62 -1.23
N ARG A 302 14.72 2.55 0.03
CA ARG A 302 15.20 1.29 0.60
C ARG A 302 14.00 0.54 1.14
N ILE A 303 13.69 -0.58 0.51
CA ILE A 303 12.62 -1.47 0.97
C ILE A 303 13.20 -2.47 1.98
N GLY A 304 12.58 -2.54 3.16
CA GLY A 304 12.92 -3.48 4.22
C GLY A 304 12.14 -4.79 4.07
N ASP A 305 11.44 -5.17 5.14
CA ASP A 305 10.54 -6.33 5.15
C ASP A 305 9.45 -6.16 4.08
N ASN A 306 9.08 -7.24 3.38
CA ASN A 306 8.08 -7.16 2.31
C ASN A 306 7.39 -8.49 1.96
N ALA A 307 6.12 -8.41 1.55
CA ALA A 307 5.47 -9.41 0.71
C ALA A 307 5.31 -8.81 -0.69
N ASN A 308 5.91 -9.43 -1.71
CA ASN A 308 5.93 -8.89 -3.07
C ASN A 308 5.44 -9.91 -4.11
N ASN A 309 5.15 -9.43 -5.32
CA ASN A 309 4.75 -10.25 -6.47
C ASN A 309 3.57 -11.20 -6.19
N ILE A 310 2.67 -10.80 -5.29
CA ILE A 310 1.50 -11.58 -4.93
C ILE A 310 0.59 -11.66 -6.16
N PRO A 311 0.25 -12.85 -6.67
CA PRO A 311 -0.68 -13.00 -7.79
C PRO A 311 -2.02 -12.33 -7.51
N ALA A 312 -2.64 -11.71 -8.51
CA ALA A 312 -3.83 -10.87 -8.29
C ALA A 312 -5.06 -11.64 -7.75
N GLY A 313 -5.23 -12.94 -8.04
CA GLY A 313 -6.55 -13.57 -7.91
C GLY A 313 -7.57 -12.88 -8.83
N PRO A 314 -8.88 -13.14 -8.75
CA PRO A 314 -9.61 -12.94 -7.50
C PRO A 314 -9.48 -14.18 -6.61
N PRO A 315 -9.12 -13.99 -5.34
CA PRO A 315 -9.12 -15.06 -4.35
C PRO A 315 -10.50 -15.71 -4.24
N ARG A 316 -10.55 -17.04 -4.26
CA ARG A 316 -11.76 -17.87 -4.19
C ARG A 316 -11.48 -19.08 -3.29
N PRO A 317 -12.50 -19.69 -2.67
CA PRO A 317 -12.28 -20.88 -1.86
C PRO A 317 -11.61 -22.02 -2.64
N GLY A 318 -10.50 -22.54 -2.11
CA GLY A 318 -9.71 -23.60 -2.73
C GLY A 318 -8.36 -23.11 -3.25
N PRO A 319 -7.56 -24.00 -3.90
CA PRO A 319 -6.20 -23.66 -4.29
C PRO A 319 -6.14 -22.50 -5.31
N ASP A 320 -5.53 -21.40 -4.91
CA ASP A 320 -5.29 -20.21 -5.73
C ASP A 320 -3.80 -19.81 -5.74
N PRO A 321 -3.30 -19.19 -6.83
CA PRO A 321 -1.89 -18.76 -6.89
C PRO A 321 -1.47 -17.80 -5.77
N CYS A 322 -2.40 -17.04 -5.21
CA CYS A 322 -2.14 -16.08 -4.12
C CYS A 322 -1.99 -16.74 -2.74
N ASP A 323 -2.41 -18.00 -2.55
CA ASP A 323 -2.43 -18.67 -1.24
C ASP A 323 -1.04 -18.73 -0.61
N SER A 324 -0.03 -18.98 -1.45
CA SER A 324 1.37 -19.02 -1.05
C SER A 324 1.87 -17.72 -0.41
N SER A 325 1.19 -16.59 -0.67
CA SER A 325 1.55 -15.28 -0.15
C SER A 325 0.82 -14.90 1.13
N VAL A 326 -0.22 -15.65 1.54
CA VAL A 326 -1.04 -15.35 2.72
C VAL A 326 -0.19 -15.23 4.00
N PRO A 327 0.70 -16.20 4.34
CA PRO A 327 1.47 -16.12 5.58
C PRO A 327 2.31 -14.84 5.63
N ARG A 328 3.02 -14.56 4.54
CA ARG A 328 3.90 -13.41 4.45
C ARG A 328 3.13 -12.09 4.52
N PHE A 329 1.99 -12.00 3.82
CA PHE A 329 1.11 -10.84 3.86
C PHE A 329 0.61 -10.56 5.28
N HIS A 330 0.11 -11.57 6.00
CA HIS A 330 -0.39 -11.37 7.36
C HIS A 330 0.74 -11.03 8.34
N ALA A 331 1.89 -11.70 8.23
CA ALA A 331 3.06 -11.43 9.07
C ALA A 331 3.53 -9.97 8.93
N MET A 332 3.50 -9.41 7.72
CA MET A 332 3.82 -7.99 7.48
C MET A 332 2.94 -7.05 8.29
N LEU A 333 1.63 -7.32 8.37
CA LEU A 333 0.67 -6.51 9.14
C LEU A 333 0.93 -6.58 10.64
N GLU A 334 1.07 -7.79 11.19
CA GLU A 334 1.31 -7.99 12.62
C GLU A 334 2.65 -7.40 13.06
N ARG A 335 3.73 -7.69 12.33
CA ARG A 335 5.09 -7.24 12.70
C ARG A 335 5.25 -5.74 12.56
N ASN A 336 4.75 -5.12 11.50
CA ASN A 336 5.02 -3.70 11.23
C ASN A 336 3.92 -2.78 11.78
N ILE A 337 2.66 -2.97 11.36
CA ILE A 337 1.58 -2.06 11.79
C ILE A 337 1.27 -2.25 13.27
N ARG A 338 1.13 -3.51 13.72
CA ARG A 338 0.71 -3.75 15.11
C ARG A 338 1.86 -3.66 16.10
N ALA A 339 2.95 -4.40 15.88
CA ALA A 339 4.07 -4.46 16.83
C ALA A 339 4.99 -3.23 16.75
N ARG A 340 5.41 -2.82 15.55
CA ARG A 340 6.30 -1.64 15.36
C ARG A 340 5.56 -0.30 15.25
N LYS A 341 4.23 -0.30 15.14
CA LYS A 341 3.42 0.92 14.90
C LYS A 341 3.86 1.67 13.64
N GLN A 342 4.25 0.94 12.59
CA GLN A 342 4.77 1.49 11.35
C GLN A 342 3.78 1.26 10.20
N ALA A 343 3.47 2.33 9.45
CA ALA A 343 2.66 2.22 8.24
C ALA A 343 3.46 1.55 7.11
N LEU A 344 2.75 0.90 6.19
CA LEU A 344 3.32 0.15 5.08
C LEU A 344 2.94 0.77 3.74
N LEU A 345 3.81 0.66 2.74
CA LEU A 345 3.48 0.93 1.35
C LEU A 345 2.80 -0.31 0.77
N ALA A 346 1.68 -0.16 0.06
CA ALA A 346 1.05 -1.28 -0.63
C ALA A 346 0.57 -0.87 -2.01
N ASN A 347 0.84 -1.69 -3.02
CA ASN A 347 0.08 -1.66 -4.25
C ASN A 347 -1.18 -2.52 -4.07
N LEU A 348 -2.33 -1.87 -3.93
CA LEU A 348 -3.62 -2.52 -3.68
C LEU A 348 -4.34 -2.92 -4.97
N ARG A 349 -3.73 -2.69 -6.15
CA ARG A 349 -4.28 -2.86 -7.50
C ARG A 349 -5.56 -2.05 -7.73
N ALA A 350 -5.99 -2.00 -9.00
CA ALA A 350 -7.30 -1.56 -9.49
C ALA A 350 -8.02 -0.41 -8.76
N PHE A 351 -8.33 0.68 -9.48
CA PHE A 351 -9.24 1.68 -8.91
C PHE A 351 -10.69 1.19 -8.99
N PRO A 352 -11.42 1.03 -7.86
CA PRO A 352 -12.79 0.56 -7.89
C PRO A 352 -13.73 1.59 -8.54
N PRO A 353 -14.87 1.16 -9.12
CA PRO A 353 -15.30 -0.23 -9.29
C PRO A 353 -14.80 -0.86 -10.60
N ARG A 354 -13.93 -0.17 -11.34
CA ARG A 354 -13.48 -0.55 -12.68
C ARG A 354 -11.96 -0.41 -12.74
N GLY A 355 -11.26 -1.50 -12.50
CA GLY A 355 -9.82 -1.55 -12.68
C GLY A 355 -9.33 -2.96 -13.01
N GLY A 356 -8.22 -3.03 -13.74
CA GLY A 356 -7.59 -4.30 -14.11
C GLY A 356 -6.64 -4.83 -13.02
N PRO A 357 -6.31 -6.14 -13.06
CA PRO A 357 -5.34 -6.72 -12.14
C PRO A 357 -3.95 -6.15 -12.35
N ASP A 358 -3.66 -5.64 -13.54
CA ASP A 358 -2.37 -5.08 -13.96
C ASP A 358 -2.14 -3.62 -13.52
N GLU A 359 -3.15 -2.96 -12.97
CA GLU A 359 -3.03 -1.58 -12.51
C GLU A 359 -2.16 -1.49 -11.26
N VAL A 360 -1.37 -0.42 -11.19
CA VAL A 360 -0.50 -0.11 -10.05
C VAL A 360 -1.10 1.07 -9.31
N TRP A 361 -1.70 0.79 -8.15
CA TRP A 361 -2.26 1.79 -7.26
C TRP A 361 -1.59 1.67 -5.90
N ASN A 362 -0.57 2.49 -5.69
CA ASN A 362 0.16 2.54 -4.44
C ASN A 362 -0.64 3.33 -3.40
N HIS A 363 -0.58 2.90 -2.14
CA HIS A 363 -1.22 3.53 -1.00
C HIS A 363 -0.36 3.36 0.26
N GLY A 364 -0.55 4.25 1.23
CA GLY A 364 -0.09 4.08 2.60
C GLY A 364 -1.13 3.33 3.44
N VAL A 365 -0.77 2.15 3.93
CA VAL A 365 -1.59 1.30 4.80
C VAL A 365 -1.20 1.56 6.26
N GLY A 366 -2.14 2.10 7.05
CA GLY A 366 -1.87 2.50 8.43
C GLY A 366 -2.62 1.70 9.49
N LYS A 367 -3.66 0.95 9.13
CA LYS A 367 -4.51 0.25 10.10
C LYS A 367 -5.08 -1.04 9.51
N TYR A 368 -5.30 -2.02 10.38
CA TYR A 368 -6.12 -3.19 10.07
C TYR A 368 -6.93 -3.66 11.28
N THR A 369 -8.01 -4.37 11.00
CA THR A 369 -8.83 -5.09 11.98
C THR A 369 -8.95 -6.54 11.50
N ALA A 370 -8.53 -7.51 12.31
CA ALA A 370 -8.56 -8.94 11.99
C ALA A 370 -9.45 -9.70 12.99
N THR A 371 -10.40 -10.47 12.50
CA THR A 371 -11.28 -11.34 13.30
C THR A 371 -10.91 -12.79 13.07
N PHE A 372 -10.66 -13.53 14.15
CA PHE A 372 -10.10 -14.87 14.10
C PHE A 372 -11.15 -15.94 14.37
N HIS A 373 -11.15 -16.98 13.53
CA HIS A 373 -11.97 -18.17 13.69
C HIS A 373 -11.11 -19.42 13.55
N VAL A 374 -11.20 -20.37 14.49
CA VAL A 374 -10.52 -21.67 14.31
C VAL A 374 -11.14 -22.44 13.13
N VAL A 375 -10.31 -23.11 12.35
CA VAL A 375 -10.79 -24.02 11.29
C VAL A 375 -11.16 -25.38 11.92
N PRO A 376 -12.43 -25.80 11.90
CA PRO A 376 -12.85 -27.05 12.54
C PRO A 376 -12.05 -28.26 12.06
N GLY A 377 -11.58 -29.09 12.98
CA GLY A 377 -10.84 -30.32 12.68
C GLY A 377 -9.39 -30.12 12.20
N ALA A 378 -8.92 -28.87 12.02
CA ALA A 378 -7.58 -28.61 11.48
C ALA A 378 -6.54 -28.17 12.53
N GLY A 379 -6.88 -28.31 13.82
CA GLY A 379 -6.04 -27.92 14.94
C GLY A 379 -6.19 -26.45 15.33
N ALA A 380 -5.85 -26.14 16.59
CA ALA A 380 -6.12 -24.83 17.20
C ALA A 380 -5.29 -23.67 16.62
N ARG A 381 -4.19 -23.97 15.92
CA ARG A 381 -3.28 -22.99 15.30
C ARG A 381 -3.66 -22.62 13.87
N ARG A 382 -4.56 -23.38 13.23
CA ARG A 382 -5.06 -23.06 11.89
C ARG A 382 -6.33 -22.24 12.02
N VAL A 383 -6.27 -21.01 11.54
CA VAL A 383 -7.34 -20.04 11.68
C VAL A 383 -7.73 -19.45 10.34
N ARG A 384 -9.03 -19.17 10.21
CA ARG A 384 -9.61 -18.30 9.20
C ARG A 384 -9.67 -16.88 9.76
N ILE A 385 -9.19 -15.92 8.99
CA ILE A 385 -9.08 -14.53 9.37
C ILE A 385 -9.93 -13.71 8.41
N GLY A 386 -10.89 -12.97 8.97
CA GLY A 386 -11.56 -11.86 8.27
C GLY A 386 -10.80 -10.57 8.56
N LEU A 387 -10.25 -9.93 7.53
CA LEU A 387 -9.40 -8.75 7.62
C LEU A 387 -10.09 -7.54 6.97
N GLU A 388 -10.14 -6.43 7.68
CA GLU A 388 -10.39 -5.10 7.14
C GLU A 388 -9.07 -4.31 7.14
N LEU A 389 -8.64 -3.82 5.99
CA LEU A 389 -7.41 -3.06 5.77
C LEU A 389 -7.75 -1.62 5.41
N VAL A 390 -7.18 -0.67 6.15
CA VAL A 390 -7.43 0.76 5.97
C VAL A 390 -6.18 1.44 5.40
N ALA A 391 -6.34 2.02 4.21
CA ALA A 391 -5.31 2.79 3.53
C ALA A 391 -5.78 4.22 3.27
N ASN A 392 -4.84 5.13 3.04
CA ASN A 392 -5.17 6.47 2.56
C ASN A 392 -5.81 6.42 1.16
N THR A 393 -6.57 7.45 0.82
CA THR A 393 -7.08 7.62 -0.54
C THR A 393 -6.05 8.30 -1.43
N GLY A 394 -5.98 7.83 -2.67
CA GLY A 394 -5.20 8.41 -3.76
C GLY A 394 -6.02 9.31 -4.67
N SER A 395 -7.29 9.59 -4.35
CA SER A 395 -8.21 10.39 -5.17
C SER A 395 -8.72 11.65 -4.45
N ASN A 396 -8.03 12.08 -3.40
CA ASN A 396 -8.45 13.23 -2.60
C ASN A 396 -7.82 14.53 -3.12
N LEU A 397 -8.49 15.17 -4.08
CA LEU A 397 -8.14 16.52 -4.54
C LEU A 397 -8.93 17.58 -3.78
N ASN A 398 -8.23 18.58 -3.23
CA ASN A 398 -8.75 19.68 -2.42
C ASN A 398 -9.64 19.23 -1.24
N ASP A 399 -9.27 18.13 -0.60
CA ASP A 399 -10.04 17.51 0.50
C ASP A 399 -11.50 17.17 0.15
N GLN A 400 -11.82 17.00 -1.14
CA GLN A 400 -13.19 16.74 -1.59
C GLN A 400 -13.66 15.29 -1.42
N ASP A 401 -12.73 14.33 -1.37
CA ASP A 401 -13.05 12.92 -1.12
C ASP A 401 -12.04 12.31 -0.13
N PRO A 402 -12.15 12.66 1.17
CA PRO A 402 -11.22 12.17 2.18
C PRO A 402 -11.50 10.73 2.61
N LYS A 403 -12.44 10.02 1.94
CA LYS A 403 -12.83 8.65 2.31
C LYS A 403 -11.61 7.74 2.19
N PRO A 404 -11.18 7.05 3.27
CA PRO A 404 -10.08 6.09 3.16
C PRO A 404 -10.46 4.93 2.25
N ARG A 405 -9.45 4.31 1.65
CA ARG A 405 -9.64 3.05 0.92
C ARG A 405 -9.80 1.92 1.93
N LEU A 406 -10.90 1.19 1.85
CA LEU A 406 -11.25 0.09 2.75
C LEU A 406 -11.28 -1.22 1.98
N ASN A 407 -10.23 -2.02 2.13
CA ASN A 407 -10.13 -3.32 1.49
C ASN A 407 -10.48 -4.41 2.51
N THR A 408 -11.33 -5.37 2.14
CA THR A 408 -11.56 -6.57 2.96
C THR A 408 -10.95 -7.81 2.32
N TYR A 409 -10.41 -8.69 3.15
CA TYR A 409 -9.79 -9.95 2.75
C TYR A 409 -10.23 -11.06 3.70
N GLU A 410 -10.38 -12.27 3.18
CA GLU A 410 -10.58 -13.46 3.99
C GLU A 410 -9.58 -14.54 3.58
N TYR A 411 -8.93 -15.16 4.55
CA TYR A 411 -7.95 -16.22 4.29
C TYR A 411 -7.75 -17.15 5.49
N ILE A 412 -7.23 -18.34 5.21
CA ILE A 412 -6.79 -19.33 6.18
C ILE A 412 -5.26 -19.30 6.26
N LEU A 413 -4.71 -19.35 7.47
CA LEU A 413 -3.28 -19.54 7.70
C LEU A 413 -3.00 -20.34 8.98
N VAL A 414 -1.73 -20.67 9.19
CA VAL A 414 -1.26 -21.44 10.33
C VAL A 414 -0.29 -20.60 11.15
N TYR A 415 -0.42 -20.65 12.48
CA TYR A 415 0.55 -20.11 13.41
C TYR A 415 1.54 -21.20 13.89
N GLY A 416 2.79 -20.79 14.08
CA GLY A 416 3.85 -21.55 14.71
C GLY A 416 3.60 -21.83 16.20
N ALA A 417 4.47 -22.62 16.81
CA ALA A 417 4.39 -22.90 18.24
C ALA A 417 4.84 -21.70 19.11
N ASP A 418 5.54 -20.75 18.48
CA ASP A 418 6.03 -19.49 19.05
C ASP A 418 5.02 -18.34 18.93
N GLY A 419 3.84 -18.59 18.37
CA GLY A 419 2.78 -17.61 18.21
C GLY A 419 3.03 -16.61 17.07
N GLU A 420 4.02 -16.88 16.22
CA GLU A 420 4.22 -16.18 14.94
C GLU A 420 3.49 -16.91 13.81
N VAL A 421 3.26 -16.22 12.70
CA VAL A 421 2.76 -16.87 11.49
C VAL A 421 3.78 -17.89 10.98
N ASP A 422 3.33 -19.12 10.69
CA ASP A 422 4.17 -20.16 10.08
C ASP A 422 4.27 -19.92 8.57
N GLU A 423 5.28 -19.15 8.16
CA GLU A 423 5.55 -18.82 6.76
C GLU A 423 5.98 -20.03 5.91
N THR A 424 6.24 -21.19 6.52
CA THR A 424 6.57 -22.43 5.80
C THR A 424 5.34 -23.28 5.48
N ALA A 425 4.23 -23.05 6.19
CA ALA A 425 2.97 -23.79 6.04
C ALA A 425 2.09 -23.31 4.87
N VAL A 426 2.69 -22.85 3.78
CA VAL A 426 2.00 -22.29 2.61
C VAL A 426 0.95 -23.22 2.00
N ALA A 427 1.20 -24.54 2.02
CA ALA A 427 0.27 -25.55 1.49
C ALA A 427 -1.01 -25.73 2.33
N LEU A 428 -1.07 -25.12 3.52
CA LEU A 428 -2.23 -25.14 4.41
C LEU A 428 -2.98 -23.80 4.43
N CYS A 429 -2.52 -22.83 3.62
CA CYS A 429 -3.14 -21.53 3.49
C CYS A 429 -4.11 -21.50 2.30
N ASP A 430 -5.09 -20.60 2.36
CA ASP A 430 -6.14 -20.45 1.36
C ASP A 430 -6.64 -19.00 1.40
N TRP A 431 -6.53 -18.24 0.33
CA TRP A 431 -7.08 -16.90 0.23
C TRP A 431 -8.49 -16.98 -0.35
N THR A 432 -9.50 -16.88 0.51
CA THR A 432 -10.87 -17.30 0.16
C THR A 432 -11.73 -16.18 -0.42
N ALA A 433 -11.44 -14.90 -0.08
CA ALA A 433 -12.25 -13.78 -0.56
C ALA A 433 -11.53 -12.42 -0.56
N VAL A 434 -12.06 -11.51 -1.38
CA VAL A 434 -11.79 -10.05 -1.40
C VAL A 434 -13.10 -9.28 -1.39
N GLY A 435 -13.09 -8.06 -0.85
CA GLY A 435 -14.24 -7.16 -0.88
C GLY A 435 -13.92 -5.73 -0.45
N GLY A 436 -14.97 -4.97 -0.14
CA GLY A 436 -14.85 -3.52 0.05
C GLY A 436 -14.43 -2.83 -1.26
N ASP A 437 -13.35 -2.07 -1.21
CA ASP A 437 -12.70 -1.42 -2.35
C ASP A 437 -11.66 -2.34 -3.04
N ALA A 438 -11.42 -3.56 -2.53
CA ALA A 438 -10.53 -4.54 -3.16
C ALA A 438 -11.26 -5.33 -4.25
N MET A 439 -10.62 -5.45 -5.42
CA MET A 439 -11.05 -6.34 -6.50
C MET A 439 -10.14 -7.58 -6.64
N TYR A 440 -8.96 -7.52 -6.02
CA TYR A 440 -7.86 -8.46 -6.17
C TYR A 440 -7.08 -8.57 -4.84
N ALA A 441 -6.27 -9.61 -4.69
CA ALA A 441 -5.18 -9.59 -3.72
C ALA A 441 -4.21 -8.44 -4.05
N PRO A 442 -3.62 -7.76 -3.05
CA PRO A 442 -2.66 -6.69 -3.31
C PRO A 442 -1.48 -7.23 -4.11
N LEU A 443 -0.82 -6.41 -4.93
CA LEU A 443 0.43 -6.84 -5.59
C LEU A 443 1.56 -7.00 -4.57
N ASN A 444 1.60 -6.12 -3.58
CA ASN A 444 2.62 -6.10 -2.55
C ASN A 444 2.18 -5.36 -1.29
N ILE A 445 2.91 -5.61 -0.19
CA ILE A 445 2.94 -4.80 1.02
C ILE A 445 4.40 -4.72 1.51
N LEU A 446 4.90 -3.51 1.69
CA LEU A 446 6.32 -3.19 1.75
C LEU A 446 6.61 -2.27 2.93
N GLU A 447 7.68 -2.55 3.67
CA GLU A 447 8.30 -1.61 4.59
C GLU A 447 9.15 -0.59 3.81
N VAL A 448 8.83 0.70 3.93
CA VAL A 448 9.72 1.77 3.46
C VAL A 448 10.68 2.10 4.60
N ALA A 449 11.90 1.58 4.52
CA ALA A 449 12.89 1.75 5.58
C ALA A 449 13.56 3.14 5.50
N GLU A 450 13.94 3.56 4.29
CA GLU A 450 14.56 4.86 4.02
C GLU A 450 14.12 5.38 2.65
N SER A 451 14.25 6.69 2.44
CA SER A 451 13.93 7.34 1.16
C SER A 451 14.90 8.47 0.87
N ARG A 452 15.25 8.63 -0.39
CA ARG A 452 15.92 9.81 -0.94
C ARG A 452 14.90 10.57 -1.78
N TRP A 453 14.85 11.89 -1.65
CA TRP A 453 13.85 12.72 -2.32
C TRP A 453 14.43 13.30 -3.59
N GLN A 454 14.31 12.54 -4.67
CA GLN A 454 14.77 12.92 -6.00
C GLN A 454 13.83 12.29 -7.03
N GLY A 455 12.96 13.13 -7.59
CA GLY A 455 11.96 12.72 -8.57
C GLY A 455 12.56 12.34 -9.92
N HIS A 456 11.69 12.15 -10.90
CA HIS A 456 12.12 12.00 -12.28
C HIS A 456 12.48 13.35 -12.89
N ASN A 457 11.77 14.40 -12.50
CA ASN A 457 12.00 15.76 -12.92
C ASN A 457 13.23 16.35 -12.19
N PRO A 458 14.36 16.54 -12.88
CA PRO A 458 15.60 16.99 -12.23
C PRO A 458 15.53 18.46 -11.77
N LEU A 459 14.52 19.21 -12.22
CA LEU A 459 14.30 20.60 -11.86
C LEU A 459 13.51 20.72 -10.54
N VAL A 460 12.79 19.67 -10.15
CA VAL A 460 12.17 19.57 -8.82
C VAL A 460 13.19 19.02 -7.84
N THR A 461 13.61 19.86 -6.89
CA THR A 461 14.66 19.49 -5.91
C THR A 461 14.11 19.47 -4.49
N GLU A 462 14.62 18.55 -3.66
CA GLU A 462 14.25 18.49 -2.25
C GLU A 462 14.47 19.83 -1.53
N ALA A 463 15.58 20.51 -1.81
CA ALA A 463 15.89 21.80 -1.20
C ALA A 463 14.81 22.86 -1.49
N ASN A 464 14.35 22.94 -2.73
CA ASN A 464 13.29 23.87 -3.12
C ASN A 464 11.95 23.47 -2.51
N VAL A 465 11.57 22.19 -2.54
CA VAL A 465 10.32 21.70 -1.95
C VAL A 465 10.28 21.95 -0.44
N ARG A 466 11.39 21.72 0.28
CA ARG A 466 11.52 22.07 1.72
C ARG A 466 11.47 23.58 1.98
N ALA A 467 11.86 24.43 1.02
CA ALA A 467 11.70 25.87 1.18
C ALA A 467 10.23 26.32 1.08
N LEU A 468 9.38 25.52 0.42
CA LEU A 468 7.95 25.77 0.23
C LEU A 468 7.07 25.14 1.32
N ASP A 469 7.56 24.12 2.02
CA ASP A 469 6.81 23.38 3.05
C ASP A 469 7.15 23.88 4.46
N ALA A 470 6.17 24.42 5.18
CA ALA A 470 6.30 24.91 6.55
C ALA A 470 6.38 23.80 7.60
N THR A 471 5.94 22.57 7.28
CA THR A 471 5.91 21.44 8.20
C THR A 471 7.15 20.57 8.08
N ASN A 472 7.55 20.27 6.84
CA ASN A 472 8.71 19.42 6.55
C ASN A 472 9.95 20.22 6.15
N GLY A 473 9.91 21.53 6.34
CA GLY A 473 10.96 22.49 6.03
C GLY A 473 10.68 23.82 6.74
N GLY A 474 11.28 24.92 6.28
CA GLY A 474 11.13 26.19 6.97
C GLY A 474 12.15 27.26 6.58
N GLY A 475 12.16 27.64 5.30
CA GLY A 475 12.94 28.78 4.83
C GLY A 475 12.18 30.10 5.01
N ALA A 476 12.84 31.16 5.45
CA ALA A 476 12.25 32.51 5.54
C ALA A 476 11.96 33.16 4.16
N ARG A 477 12.29 32.48 3.04
CA ARG A 477 12.25 33.04 1.69
C ARG A 477 10.84 33.41 1.21
N PHE A 478 9.80 32.74 1.69
CA PHE A 478 8.43 32.88 1.18
C PHE A 478 7.42 33.31 2.27
N THR A 479 7.85 34.05 3.29
CA THR A 479 6.94 34.52 4.35
C THR A 479 6.12 35.76 3.98
N GLY A 480 6.32 36.32 2.78
CA GLY A 480 5.64 37.53 2.29
C GLY A 480 4.25 37.25 1.69
N ALA A 481 3.72 38.21 0.94
CA ALA A 481 2.52 38.00 0.13
C ALA A 481 2.83 37.09 -1.07
N ALA A 482 1.89 36.22 -1.43
CA ALA A 482 2.03 35.37 -2.59
C ALA A 482 2.16 36.21 -3.88
N PRO A 483 3.03 35.80 -4.83
CA PRO A 483 3.12 36.49 -6.11
C PRO A 483 1.84 36.29 -6.93
N VAL A 484 1.59 37.20 -7.87
CA VAL A 484 0.55 36.99 -8.88
C VAL A 484 1.11 36.04 -9.92
N PHE A 485 0.56 34.83 -9.97
CA PHE A 485 0.96 33.84 -10.95
C PHE A 485 0.45 34.19 -12.34
N ARG A 486 1.29 33.93 -13.33
CA ARG A 486 1.01 34.11 -14.75
C ARG A 486 0.61 32.78 -15.38
N PRO A 487 -0.33 32.79 -16.35
CA PRO A 487 -0.65 31.60 -17.13
C PRO A 487 0.57 31.10 -17.91
N VAL A 488 0.54 29.82 -18.28
CA VAL A 488 1.58 29.15 -19.07
C VAL A 488 1.97 29.95 -20.30
N ALA A 489 0.97 30.36 -21.09
CA ALA A 489 1.18 31.13 -22.31
C ALA A 489 2.01 32.39 -22.06
N THR A 490 1.86 33.04 -20.90
CA THR A 490 2.66 34.22 -20.54
C THR A 490 4.00 33.87 -19.90
N ASN A 491 4.04 32.83 -19.06
CA ASN A 491 5.24 32.43 -18.31
C ASN A 491 6.33 31.82 -19.21
N GLU A 492 5.92 31.01 -20.17
CA GLU A 492 6.82 30.27 -21.07
C GLU A 492 7.10 31.04 -22.37
N THR A 493 6.42 32.16 -22.63
CA THR A 493 6.69 33.01 -23.80
C THR A 493 8.15 33.47 -23.79
N GLY A 494 8.88 33.11 -24.86
CA GLY A 494 10.28 33.51 -25.06
C GLY A 494 11.29 32.67 -24.26
N GLN A 495 10.84 31.68 -23.50
CA GLN A 495 11.76 30.67 -22.98
C GLN A 495 12.24 29.80 -24.15
N ALA A 496 13.53 29.50 -24.20
CA ALA A 496 14.04 28.57 -25.18
C ALA A 496 13.34 27.21 -24.96
N PRO A 497 12.93 26.50 -26.02
CA PRO A 497 12.47 25.12 -25.88
C PRO A 497 13.50 24.36 -25.05
N LEU A 498 13.06 23.53 -24.12
CA LEU A 498 13.95 22.66 -23.36
C LEU A 498 14.92 22.01 -24.35
N ALA A 499 16.19 22.39 -24.26
CA ALA A 499 17.22 21.76 -25.06
C ALA A 499 17.22 20.31 -24.62
N PHE A 500 16.67 19.42 -25.45
CA PHE A 500 16.64 17.99 -25.19
C PHE A 500 18.07 17.60 -24.84
N PRO A 501 18.37 17.25 -23.57
CA PRO A 501 19.68 16.69 -23.29
C PRO A 501 19.77 15.46 -24.19
N PRO A 502 20.83 15.31 -25.01
CA PRO A 502 21.02 14.07 -25.74
C PRO A 502 20.94 12.97 -24.70
N MET A 503 19.91 12.12 -24.81
CA MET A 503 19.69 11.02 -23.88
C MET A 503 21.05 10.34 -23.70
N VAL A 504 21.58 10.35 -22.48
CA VAL A 504 22.92 9.87 -22.17
C VAL A 504 22.96 8.39 -22.57
N GLY A 505 23.52 8.11 -23.76
CA GLY A 505 23.59 6.77 -24.36
C GLY A 505 22.83 6.55 -25.68
N GLY A 506 22.09 7.52 -26.21
CA GLY A 506 21.43 7.42 -27.52
C GLY A 506 22.33 7.89 -28.67
N ASP A 507 22.41 7.11 -29.74
CA ASP A 507 23.12 7.47 -30.98
C ASP A 507 22.69 8.87 -31.46
N PRO A 508 23.62 9.83 -31.66
CA PRO A 508 23.28 11.19 -32.12
C PRO A 508 22.68 11.24 -33.52
N ASN A 509 22.69 10.12 -34.27
CA ASN A 509 22.00 9.97 -35.55
C ASN A 509 20.66 9.22 -35.44
N ALA A 510 20.29 8.71 -34.26
CA ALA A 510 18.94 8.23 -34.05
C ALA A 510 18.01 9.44 -34.08
N ALA A 511 17.18 9.54 -35.12
CA ALA A 511 16.06 10.46 -35.10
C ALA A 511 15.30 10.27 -33.76
N PRO A 512 14.82 11.35 -33.11
CA PRO A 512 13.94 11.19 -31.95
C PRO A 512 12.88 10.16 -32.33
N PRO A 513 12.61 9.14 -31.49
CA PRO A 513 11.77 8.02 -31.87
C PRO A 513 10.50 8.59 -32.48
N ARG A 514 10.35 8.44 -33.80
CA ARG A 514 9.10 8.78 -34.46
C ARG A 514 8.08 7.90 -33.78
N MET A 515 7.14 8.50 -33.07
CA MET A 515 5.93 7.86 -32.55
C MET A 515 5.00 7.47 -33.71
N ALA A 516 5.55 6.84 -34.75
CA ALA A 516 4.82 6.50 -35.98
C ALA A 516 4.12 5.15 -35.89
N ASP A 517 4.40 4.34 -34.86
CA ASP A 517 3.90 2.95 -34.81
C ASP A 517 2.76 2.72 -33.81
N GLY A 518 2.17 3.78 -33.23
CA GLY A 518 0.94 3.69 -32.42
C GLY A 518 1.01 2.77 -31.19
N ASN A 519 2.16 2.14 -30.92
CA ASN A 519 2.38 1.34 -29.74
C ASN A 519 2.78 2.29 -28.61
N PRO A 520 1.93 2.49 -27.60
CA PRO A 520 2.30 3.30 -26.44
C PRO A 520 3.57 2.70 -25.86
N THR A 521 4.53 3.58 -25.54
CA THR A 521 5.66 3.16 -24.70
C THR A 521 5.03 2.52 -23.46
N PRO A 522 5.37 1.26 -23.10
CA PRO A 522 4.74 0.62 -21.97
C PRO A 522 4.86 1.56 -20.77
N PRO A 523 3.78 1.76 -19.98
CA PRO A 523 3.84 2.60 -18.79
C PRO A 523 5.07 2.17 -18.01
N ARG A 524 5.89 3.13 -17.58
CA ARG A 524 7.15 2.88 -16.87
C ARG A 524 6.82 2.14 -15.57
N ARG A 525 6.67 0.82 -15.65
CA ARG A 525 6.39 -0.04 -14.50
C ARG A 525 7.65 -0.03 -13.66
N GLY A 526 7.63 0.72 -12.57
CA GLY A 526 8.56 0.57 -11.46
C GLY A 526 8.36 -0.80 -10.82
N LEU A 527 8.77 -1.87 -11.50
CA LEU A 527 9.01 -3.13 -10.83
C LEU A 527 10.25 -2.90 -9.96
N PHE A 528 10.04 -2.81 -8.65
CA PHE A 528 11.13 -2.88 -7.67
C PHE A 528 11.98 -4.11 -8.01
N ARG A 529 13.19 -3.88 -8.54
CA ARG A 529 14.18 -4.94 -8.70
C ARG A 529 14.80 -5.16 -7.33
N PHE A 530 14.26 -6.13 -6.60
CA PHE A 530 14.86 -6.56 -5.34
C PHE A 530 16.14 -7.34 -5.67
N GLY A 531 17.30 -6.80 -5.30
CA GLY A 531 18.51 -7.59 -5.20
C GLY A 531 18.28 -8.70 -4.17
N ARG A 532 18.55 -9.94 -4.55
CA ARG A 532 18.74 -11.01 -3.56
C ARG A 532 20.07 -10.71 -2.88
N ASP A 533 20.01 -10.26 -1.63
CA ASP A 533 21.10 -10.53 -0.69
C ASP A 533 21.06 -12.02 -0.30
#